data_AF-A0A832HX70-F1
#
_entry.id   AF-A0A832HX70-F1
#
_cell.length_a   1.000
_cell.length_b   1.000
_cell.length_c   1.000
_cell.angle_alpha   90.00
_cell.angle_beta   90.00
_cell.angle_gamma   90.00
#
_symmetry.space_group_name_H-M   'P 1'
#
loop_
_entity.id
_entity.type
_entity.pdbx_description
1 polymer ?
#
loop_
_entity_poly.entity_id
_entity_poly.type
_entity_poly.pdbx_seq_one_letter_code
_entity_poly.pdbx_strand_id
1 'polypeptide(L)'
;MFNSRGMPASSHQAGAGKPALSFQITGAPGMSRRILQKAESTPASGKNSPRRWWMSSGTAAAVMAALLVVAAGTVFGVERFPPPDFTSGYTFPTTTAPSPREGWLQVLDVVVLFLSLALSAYLVLVKRLRKYIFAQAVFSIFYFGFYRKGCVCSVGSVQDVTLAMFNNGYAVPWTVLAFFLLPLVFAVFFGRVFCASICPLGVLQDVVLVKPIPLPLWLEKALGLIPFMFLGAGVLLAATGSIFLFCEYDPFISLYRRSGSYNMLMLGLIFLLAGVIIGRPYCRFLCPYGALLNI
;
A
#
# COMPACT_ATOMS: atom_id res chain seq x y z
N MET A 1 26.13 -39.44 -71.78
CA MET A 1 24.91 -40.19 -72.13
C MET A 1 23.91 -40.00 -70.98
N PHE A 2 22.74 -39.43 -71.31
CA PHE A 2 21.50 -39.25 -70.51
C PHE A 2 21.55 -38.51 -69.15
N ASN A 3 20.58 -37.66 -68.77
CA ASN A 3 19.62 -36.76 -69.43
C ASN A 3 19.04 -35.89 -68.30
N SER A 4 18.89 -34.62 -68.61
CA SER A 4 18.32 -33.46 -67.90
C SER A 4 16.83 -33.53 -67.47
N ARG A 5 16.48 -32.55 -66.60
CA ARG A 5 15.17 -31.88 -66.28
C ARG A 5 14.73 -32.13 -64.83
N GLY A 6 14.30 -31.19 -63.98
CA GLY A 6 13.95 -29.77 -64.08
C GLY A 6 13.00 -29.44 -62.90
N MET A 7 13.21 -28.34 -62.19
CA MET A 7 12.24 -27.69 -61.26
C MET A 7 11.04 -27.08 -62.05
N PRO A 8 9.95 -26.47 -61.49
CA PRO A 8 9.72 -25.97 -60.10
C PRO A 8 8.27 -26.01 -59.49
N ALA A 9 8.18 -25.61 -58.21
CA ALA A 9 7.21 -24.71 -57.50
C ALA A 9 5.73 -25.05 -57.11
N SER A 10 5.44 -24.63 -55.85
CA SER A 10 4.17 -24.36 -55.12
C SER A 10 3.39 -25.57 -54.55
N SER A 11 2.88 -25.62 -53.31
CA SER A 11 2.20 -24.58 -52.51
C SER A 11 2.05 -24.94 -51.00
N HIS A 12 2.05 -23.87 -50.17
CA HIS A 12 1.39 -23.58 -48.89
C HIS A 12 1.10 -24.58 -47.72
N GLN A 13 1.54 -24.09 -46.55
CA GLN A 13 0.89 -23.99 -45.21
C GLN A 13 0.82 -25.17 -44.23
N ALA A 14 1.49 -24.96 -43.07
CA ALA A 14 0.92 -24.90 -41.71
C ALA A 14 1.80 -25.62 -40.66
N GLY A 15 1.98 -25.00 -39.48
CA GLY A 15 2.27 -25.74 -38.24
C GLY A 15 3.51 -25.35 -37.45
N ALA A 16 3.32 -24.40 -36.53
CA ALA A 16 3.75 -24.41 -35.11
C ALA A 16 5.12 -25.01 -34.67
N GLY A 17 5.83 -24.20 -33.87
CA GLY A 17 6.44 -24.66 -32.61
C GLY A 17 7.91 -25.04 -32.63
N LYS A 18 8.80 -24.08 -32.29
CA LYS A 18 10.15 -24.40 -31.77
C LYS A 18 10.10 -24.66 -30.26
N PRO A 19 10.91 -25.60 -29.74
CA PRO A 19 10.74 -26.20 -28.43
C PRO A 19 11.46 -25.44 -27.31
N ALA A 20 10.80 -25.37 -26.14
CA ALA A 20 11.40 -24.90 -24.90
C ALA A 20 12.34 -25.98 -24.32
N LEU A 21 13.57 -25.55 -24.05
CA LEU A 21 14.62 -26.31 -23.40
C LEU A 21 14.18 -26.79 -22.01
N SER A 22 14.35 -28.08 -21.78
CA SER A 22 14.18 -28.76 -20.51
C SER A 22 15.36 -28.45 -19.59
N PHE A 23 15.10 -27.87 -18.41
CA PHE A 23 16.07 -27.81 -17.32
C PHE A 23 15.65 -28.82 -16.24
N GLN A 24 16.44 -29.87 -16.15
CA GLN A 24 16.22 -31.08 -15.36
C GLN A 24 16.87 -30.86 -13.99
N ILE A 25 16.06 -30.67 -12.94
CA ILE A 25 16.57 -30.62 -11.56
C ILE A 25 16.71 -32.08 -11.07
N THR A 26 17.96 -32.48 -10.86
CA THR A 26 18.38 -33.76 -10.31
C THR A 26 17.92 -33.94 -8.86
N GLY A 27 17.57 -35.18 -8.51
CA GLY A 27 16.76 -35.53 -7.35
C GLY A 27 17.44 -35.44 -5.98
N ALA A 28 16.59 -35.30 -4.96
CA ALA A 28 16.85 -35.71 -3.58
C ALA A 28 15.87 -36.86 -3.22
N PRO A 29 16.32 -37.93 -2.55
CA PRO A 29 15.52 -39.15 -2.39
C PRO A 29 14.61 -39.07 -1.16
N GLY A 30 13.36 -39.53 -1.30
CA GLY A 30 12.52 -39.86 -0.16
C GLY A 30 11.51 -38.79 0.26
N MET A 31 10.58 -38.41 -0.63
CA MET A 31 9.31 -37.84 -0.18
C MET A 31 8.15 -38.43 -0.98
N SER A 32 7.26 -39.10 -0.24
CA SER A 32 6.13 -39.89 -0.70
C SER A 32 5.32 -39.24 -1.83
N ARG A 33 5.21 -39.93 -2.98
CA ARG A 33 4.36 -39.58 -4.13
C ARG A 33 2.87 -39.36 -3.77
N ARG A 34 2.43 -39.64 -2.55
CA ARG A 34 1.05 -39.44 -2.08
C ARG A 34 0.65 -37.98 -1.87
N ILE A 35 1.59 -37.04 -1.75
CA ILE A 35 1.25 -35.61 -1.52
C ILE A 35 0.93 -34.90 -2.84
N LEU A 36 1.53 -35.32 -3.97
CA LEU A 36 1.30 -34.68 -5.27
C LEU A 36 -0.05 -35.05 -5.89
N GLN A 37 -0.67 -36.18 -5.55
CA GLN A 37 -2.01 -36.53 -6.04
C GLN A 37 -3.17 -35.84 -5.31
N LYS A 38 -2.94 -35.26 -4.11
CA LYS A 38 -4.02 -34.59 -3.35
C LYS A 38 -4.23 -33.13 -3.74
N ALA A 39 -3.39 -32.58 -4.61
CA ALA A 39 -3.57 -31.25 -5.20
C ALA A 39 -4.51 -31.25 -6.43
N GLU A 40 -4.76 -32.42 -7.03
CA GLU A 40 -5.49 -32.57 -8.31
C GLU A 40 -6.95 -33.03 -8.17
N SER A 41 -7.45 -33.16 -6.94
CA SER A 41 -8.86 -33.49 -6.68
C SER A 41 -9.60 -32.32 -6.03
N THR A 42 -9.83 -31.24 -6.76
CA THR A 42 -10.98 -30.37 -6.50
C THR A 42 -11.88 -30.37 -7.73
N PRO A 43 -13.09 -30.96 -7.64
CA PRO A 43 -13.97 -31.09 -8.78
C PRO A 43 -14.59 -29.75 -9.16
N ALA A 44 -14.87 -29.65 -10.45
CA ALA A 44 -15.55 -28.58 -11.13
C ALA A 44 -16.90 -28.18 -10.50
N SER A 45 -17.16 -26.88 -10.55
CA SER A 45 -18.44 -26.27 -10.97
C SER A 45 -19.72 -26.98 -10.51
N GLY A 46 -20.06 -26.82 -9.23
CA GLY A 46 -21.43 -26.97 -8.75
C GLY A 46 -22.21 -25.67 -8.91
N LYS A 47 -23.04 -25.57 -9.95
CA LYS A 47 -24.15 -24.60 -10.01
C LYS A 47 -25.00 -24.82 -8.76
N ASN A 48 -25.09 -23.83 -7.86
CA ASN A 48 -26.18 -23.77 -6.89
C ASN A 48 -26.45 -22.31 -6.43
N SER A 49 -27.57 -21.78 -6.94
CA SER A 49 -28.39 -20.67 -6.43
C SER A 49 -27.76 -19.25 -6.30
N PRO A 50 -27.95 -18.36 -7.29
CA PRO A 50 -27.49 -16.96 -7.21
C PRO A 50 -28.57 -16.00 -6.70
N ARG A 51 -29.36 -16.36 -5.67
CA ARG A 51 -30.57 -15.58 -5.34
C ARG A 51 -30.76 -15.08 -3.91
N ARG A 52 -29.93 -15.48 -2.93
CA ARG A 52 -30.15 -15.06 -1.52
C ARG A 52 -29.04 -14.20 -0.90
N TRP A 53 -27.89 -14.05 -1.57
CA TRP A 53 -26.73 -13.30 -1.06
C TRP A 53 -26.50 -11.92 -1.72
N TRP A 54 -27.25 -11.63 -2.80
CA TRP A 54 -27.19 -10.34 -3.49
C TRP A 54 -27.84 -9.21 -2.67
N MET A 55 -28.83 -9.53 -1.83
CA MET A 55 -29.54 -8.53 -1.01
C MET A 55 -28.75 -8.07 0.23
N SER A 56 -27.79 -8.84 0.76
CA SER A 56 -26.96 -8.42 1.92
C SER A 56 -25.69 -7.67 1.52
N SER A 57 -25.17 -7.91 0.32
CA SER A 57 -24.01 -7.18 -0.22
C SER A 57 -24.42 -5.79 -0.73
N GLY A 58 -25.64 -5.69 -1.29
CA GLY A 58 -26.23 -4.42 -1.70
C GLY A 58 -26.57 -3.50 -0.52
N THR A 59 -27.05 -4.04 0.61
CA THR A 59 -27.33 -3.22 1.80
C THR A 59 -26.07 -2.70 2.45
N ALA A 60 -25.00 -3.50 2.57
CA ALA A 60 -23.73 -3.03 3.12
C ALA A 60 -23.06 -1.96 2.22
N ALA A 61 -23.08 -2.17 0.90
CA ALA A 61 -22.57 -1.19 -0.06
C ALA A 61 -23.43 0.09 -0.11
N ALA A 62 -24.76 -0.04 -0.01
CA ALA A 62 -25.69 1.09 0.04
C ALA A 62 -25.59 1.86 1.36
N VAL A 63 -25.35 1.19 2.49
CA VAL A 63 -25.12 1.83 3.79
C VAL A 63 -23.77 2.56 3.80
N MET A 64 -22.72 1.97 3.23
CA MET A 64 -21.42 2.63 3.04
C MET A 64 -21.53 3.83 2.09
N ALA A 65 -22.24 3.69 0.96
CA ALA A 65 -22.48 4.78 0.03
C ALA A 65 -23.33 5.88 0.67
N ALA A 66 -24.37 5.53 1.44
CA ALA A 66 -25.18 6.49 2.18
C ALA A 66 -24.38 7.20 3.27
N LEU A 67 -23.52 6.49 4.01
CA LEU A 67 -22.61 7.09 5.00
C LEU A 67 -21.58 8.01 4.34
N LEU A 68 -21.04 7.64 3.18
CA LEU A 68 -20.14 8.50 2.39
C LEU A 68 -20.86 9.73 1.83
N VAL A 69 -22.12 9.59 1.39
CA VAL A 69 -22.95 10.72 0.90
C VAL A 69 -23.35 11.65 2.04
N VAL A 70 -23.69 11.12 3.21
CA VAL A 70 -23.98 11.90 4.41
C VAL A 70 -22.72 12.60 4.94
N ALA A 71 -21.55 11.93 4.88
CA ALA A 71 -20.27 12.54 5.22
C ALA A 71 -19.77 13.56 4.18
N ALA A 72 -20.18 13.42 2.92
CA ALA A 72 -19.89 14.35 1.83
C ALA A 72 -20.84 15.56 1.78
N GLY A 73 -21.69 15.75 2.80
CA GLY A 73 -22.50 16.95 2.94
C GLY A 73 -21.62 18.19 2.83
N THR A 74 -21.83 18.98 1.78
CA THR A 74 -21.10 20.21 1.53
C THR A 74 -21.48 21.23 2.60
N VAL A 75 -20.65 21.34 3.63
CA VAL A 75 -20.69 22.50 4.52
C VAL A 75 -20.13 23.66 3.71
N PHE A 76 -21.01 24.56 3.25
CA PHE A 76 -20.58 25.86 2.77
C PHE A 76 -20.01 26.62 3.97
N GLY A 77 -18.68 26.60 4.09
CA GLY A 77 -17.96 27.49 4.98
C GLY A 77 -18.13 28.91 4.47
N VAL A 78 -19.07 29.65 5.02
CA VAL A 78 -19.10 31.11 4.86
C VAL A 78 -17.90 31.64 5.63
N GLU A 79 -16.93 32.23 4.93
CA GLU A 79 -15.87 33.04 5.54
C GLU A 79 -16.55 34.22 6.25
N ARG A 80 -16.91 34.04 7.52
CA ARG A 80 -17.53 35.08 8.34
C ARG A 80 -16.56 36.16 8.78
N PHE A 81 -15.27 35.92 8.62
CA PHE A 81 -14.21 36.84 9.00
C PHE A 81 -13.19 36.88 7.85
N PRO A 82 -13.16 37.97 7.05
CA PRO A 82 -12.04 38.17 6.15
C PRO A 82 -10.75 38.21 6.98
N PRO A 83 -9.63 37.66 6.46
CA PRO A 83 -8.36 37.77 7.15
C PRO A 83 -8.08 39.25 7.45
N PRO A 84 -7.73 39.60 8.70
CA PRO A 84 -7.48 40.99 9.05
C PRO A 84 -6.34 41.52 8.18
N ASP A 85 -6.57 42.62 7.47
CA ASP A 85 -5.51 43.35 6.79
C ASP A 85 -4.58 43.93 7.86
N PHE A 86 -3.45 43.25 8.08
CA PHE A 86 -2.44 43.64 9.05
C PHE A 86 -1.70 44.90 8.57
N THR A 87 -2.37 46.05 8.66
CA THR A 87 -1.82 47.39 8.36
C THR A 87 -0.94 47.93 9.50
N SER A 88 -0.85 47.22 10.64
CA SER A 88 -0.26 47.68 11.90
C SER A 88 1.12 47.08 12.24
N GLY A 89 1.98 46.81 11.26
CA GLY A 89 3.36 46.36 11.53
C GLY A 89 3.47 45.01 12.26
N TYR A 90 2.42 44.19 12.18
CA TYR A 90 2.40 42.84 12.74
C TYR A 90 3.44 41.99 12.03
N THR A 91 4.46 41.57 12.79
CA THR A 91 5.43 40.58 12.32
C THR A 91 4.88 39.20 12.65
N PHE A 92 4.75 38.34 11.64
CA PHE A 92 4.38 36.95 11.89
C PHE A 92 5.38 36.35 12.88
N PRO A 93 4.92 35.71 13.97
CA PRO A 93 5.82 35.03 14.88
C PRO A 93 6.60 34.00 14.07
N THR A 94 7.93 34.06 14.16
CA THR A 94 8.82 33.09 13.52
C THR A 94 8.38 31.71 13.98
N THR A 95 7.97 30.86 13.04
CA THR A 95 7.54 29.51 13.32
C THR A 95 8.68 28.77 14.01
N THR A 96 8.54 28.53 15.31
CA THR A 96 9.47 27.69 16.05
C THR A 96 9.24 26.26 15.57
N ALA A 97 10.08 25.78 14.66
CA ALA A 97 10.16 24.37 14.36
C ALA A 97 10.71 23.70 15.64
N PRO A 98 9.91 22.94 16.41
CA PRO A 98 10.45 22.23 17.56
C PRO A 98 11.58 21.33 17.05
N SER A 99 12.69 21.27 17.81
CA SER A 99 13.81 20.41 17.42
C SER A 99 13.29 18.99 17.18
N PRO A 100 13.70 18.34 16.07
CA PRO A 100 13.46 16.92 15.89
C PRO A 100 13.80 16.16 17.18
N ARG A 101 13.03 15.12 17.52
CA ARG A 101 13.32 14.22 18.66
C ARG A 101 14.82 13.98 18.78
N GLU A 102 15.35 13.97 20.01
CA GLU A 102 16.77 13.79 20.31
C GLU A 102 17.44 12.83 19.32
N GLY A 103 18.59 13.20 18.76
CA GLY A 103 19.20 12.49 17.62
C GLY A 103 19.34 10.97 17.84
N TRP A 104 19.54 10.53 19.08
CA TRP A 104 19.59 9.12 19.44
C TRP A 104 18.29 8.35 19.19
N LEU A 105 17.13 8.98 19.45
CA LEU A 105 15.82 8.38 19.19
C LEU A 105 15.59 8.14 17.69
N GLN A 106 16.16 9.00 16.84
CA GLN A 106 16.05 8.85 15.40
C GLN A 106 16.87 7.64 14.89
N VAL A 107 18.07 7.43 15.45
CA VAL A 107 18.88 6.24 15.17
C VAL A 107 18.16 4.98 15.64
N LEU A 108 17.61 5.02 16.86
CA LEU A 108 16.86 3.91 17.42
C LEU A 108 15.68 3.53 16.52
N ASP A 109 14.91 4.50 16.03
CA ASP A 109 13.79 4.26 15.11
C ASP A 109 14.21 3.54 13.82
N VAL A 110 15.35 3.91 13.24
CA VAL A 110 15.90 3.27 12.03
C VAL A 110 16.38 1.85 12.33
N VAL A 111 17.06 1.64 13.45
CA VAL A 111 17.52 0.31 13.87
C VAL A 111 16.33 -0.61 14.13
N VAL A 112 15.29 -0.14 14.83
CA VAL A 112 14.05 -0.91 15.06
C VAL A 112 13.34 -1.22 13.75
N LEU A 113 13.31 -0.28 12.79
CA LEU A 113 12.79 -0.53 11.45
C LEU A 113 13.58 -1.65 10.74
N PHE A 114 14.90 -1.57 10.74
CA PHE A 114 15.75 -2.57 10.09
C PHE A 114 15.58 -3.97 10.71
N LEU A 115 15.62 -4.05 12.03
CA LEU A 115 15.44 -5.31 12.76
C LEU A 115 14.04 -5.88 12.54
N SER A 116 13.00 -5.03 12.53
CA SER A 116 11.64 -5.48 12.28
C SER A 116 11.43 -5.98 10.85
N LEU A 117 12.08 -5.37 9.85
CA LEU A 117 12.10 -5.83 8.46
C LEU A 117 12.82 -7.17 8.31
N ALA A 118 14.01 -7.32 8.88
CA ALA A 118 14.78 -8.56 8.85
C ALA A 118 14.02 -9.70 9.55
N LEU A 119 13.46 -9.43 10.72
CA LEU A 119 12.65 -10.40 11.46
C LEU A 119 11.38 -10.77 10.68
N SER A 120 10.69 -9.81 10.08
CA SER A 120 9.51 -10.08 9.25
C SER A 120 9.85 -10.96 8.06
N ALA A 121 10.93 -10.65 7.32
CA ALA A 121 11.39 -11.47 6.20
C ALA A 121 11.72 -12.91 6.65
N TYR A 122 12.43 -13.07 7.77
CA TYR A 122 12.72 -14.39 8.35
C TYR A 122 11.46 -15.16 8.74
N LEU A 123 10.52 -14.50 9.43
CA LEU A 123 9.28 -15.13 9.90
C LEU A 123 8.38 -15.55 8.74
N VAL A 124 8.29 -14.74 7.68
CA VAL A 124 7.46 -15.00 6.50
C VAL A 124 8.07 -16.10 5.63
N LEU A 125 9.38 -16.06 5.37
CA LEU A 125 10.02 -17.00 4.44
C LEU A 125 10.36 -18.34 5.07
N VAL A 126 10.88 -18.33 6.31
CA VAL A 126 11.42 -19.54 6.96
C VAL A 126 10.39 -20.17 7.90
N LYS A 127 9.90 -19.43 8.90
CA LYS A 127 9.07 -20.03 9.97
C LYS A 127 7.62 -20.26 9.55
N ARG A 128 7.04 -19.38 8.73
CA ARG A 128 5.63 -19.42 8.26
C ARG A 128 4.59 -19.58 9.38
N LEU A 129 4.90 -19.07 10.58
CA LEU A 129 4.02 -19.19 11.74
C LEU A 129 3.16 -17.94 11.90
N ARG A 130 1.85 -18.09 11.68
CA ARG A 130 0.86 -16.99 11.74
C ARG A 130 0.87 -16.21 13.06
N LYS A 131 1.09 -16.90 14.20
CA LYS A 131 1.11 -16.26 15.53
C LYS A 131 2.22 -15.22 15.67
N TYR A 132 3.42 -15.51 15.18
CA TYR A 132 4.55 -14.58 15.25
C TYR A 132 4.41 -13.41 14.28
N ILE A 133 3.84 -13.65 13.09
CA ILE A 133 3.54 -12.57 12.13
C ILE A 133 2.51 -11.60 12.74
N PHE A 134 1.46 -12.13 13.38
CA PHE A 134 0.47 -11.30 14.06
C PHE A 134 1.07 -10.52 15.24
N ALA A 135 1.93 -11.15 16.06
CA ALA A 135 2.61 -10.47 17.15
C ALA A 135 3.51 -9.32 16.65
N GLN A 136 4.24 -9.53 15.56
CA GLN A 136 5.07 -8.50 14.92
C GLN A 136 4.22 -7.33 14.37
N ALA A 137 3.07 -7.65 13.80
CA ALA A 137 2.09 -6.68 13.34
C ALA A 137 1.60 -5.79 14.51
N VAL A 138 1.18 -6.41 15.61
CA VAL A 138 0.72 -5.68 16.81
C VAL A 138 1.83 -4.79 17.37
N PHE A 139 3.06 -5.31 17.48
CA PHE A 139 4.23 -4.52 17.88
C PHE A 139 4.40 -3.26 17.02
N SER A 140 4.24 -3.40 15.71
CA SER A 140 4.40 -2.29 14.76
C SER A 140 3.32 -1.21 14.92
N ILE A 141 2.07 -1.58 15.23
CA ILE A 141 1.01 -0.61 15.55
C ILE A 141 1.38 0.20 16.80
N PHE A 142 1.84 -0.45 17.86
CA PHE A 142 2.18 0.24 19.11
C PHE A 142 3.43 1.12 18.95
N TYR A 143 4.48 0.59 18.32
CA TYR A 143 5.75 1.30 18.16
C TYR A 143 5.68 2.39 17.07
N PHE A 144 5.39 2.02 15.81
CA PHE A 144 5.39 2.99 14.70
C PHE A 144 4.09 3.81 14.63
N GLY A 145 2.96 3.26 15.07
CA GLY A 145 1.69 3.97 15.14
C GLY A 145 1.62 4.90 16.35
N PHE A 146 1.40 4.36 17.55
CA PHE A 146 1.11 5.17 18.74
C PHE A 146 2.34 5.88 19.33
N TYR A 147 3.49 5.21 19.44
CA TYR A 147 4.69 5.82 20.04
C TYR A 147 5.34 6.85 19.12
N ARG A 148 5.49 6.58 17.82
CA ARG A 148 5.98 7.55 16.82
C ARG A 148 4.91 8.47 16.23
N LYS A 149 3.63 8.25 16.56
CA LYS A 149 2.50 9.05 16.04
C LYS A 149 2.37 9.01 14.51
N GLY A 150 2.87 7.96 13.85
CA GLY A 150 2.78 7.78 12.40
C GLY A 150 3.81 8.54 11.55
N CYS A 151 4.68 9.38 12.14
CA CYS A 151 5.74 10.09 11.42
C CYS A 151 7.12 9.75 11.98
N VAL A 152 8.19 9.66 11.19
CA VAL A 152 8.29 9.68 9.72
C VAL A 152 7.84 8.32 9.15
N CYS A 153 7.01 8.33 8.09
CA CYS A 153 6.55 7.12 7.40
C CYS A 153 7.17 7.01 6.00
N SER A 154 7.25 5.78 5.47
CA SER A 154 7.78 5.55 4.11
C SER A 154 6.92 6.23 3.03
N VAL A 155 5.62 6.39 3.26
CA VAL A 155 4.70 7.07 2.34
C VAL A 155 5.06 8.55 2.22
N GLY A 156 5.17 9.26 3.34
CA GLY A 156 5.54 10.68 3.37
C GLY A 156 6.96 10.94 2.87
N SER A 157 7.89 10.02 3.16
CA SER A 157 9.28 10.14 2.72
C SER A 157 9.46 10.23 1.20
N VAL A 158 8.49 9.76 0.40
CA VAL A 158 8.50 9.94 -1.06
C VAL A 158 8.45 11.43 -1.42
N GLN A 159 7.61 12.22 -0.73
CA GLN A 159 7.51 13.65 -0.98
C GLN A 159 8.75 14.39 -0.47
N ASP A 160 9.32 13.99 0.67
CA ASP A 160 10.55 14.57 1.20
C ASP A 160 11.73 14.37 0.23
N VAL A 161 11.88 13.16 -0.32
CA VAL A 161 12.91 12.87 -1.32
C VAL A 161 12.65 13.64 -2.62
N THR A 162 11.39 13.72 -3.06
CA THR A 162 11.03 14.51 -4.24
C THR A 162 11.41 15.98 -4.06
N LEU A 163 11.04 16.59 -2.93
CA LEU A 163 11.36 17.98 -2.64
C LEU A 163 12.88 18.24 -2.69
N ALA A 164 13.68 17.34 -2.14
CA ALA A 164 15.14 17.45 -2.15
C ALA A 164 15.76 17.32 -3.54
N MET A 165 15.15 16.52 -4.41
CA MET A 165 15.60 16.39 -5.80
C MET A 165 15.34 17.66 -6.61
N PHE A 166 14.24 18.37 -6.34
CA PHE A 166 13.85 19.57 -7.08
C PHE A 166 14.35 20.88 -6.45
N ASN A 167 14.77 20.86 -5.18
CA ASN A 167 15.26 22.03 -4.47
C ASN A 167 16.63 21.77 -3.82
N ASN A 168 17.69 22.32 -4.42
CA ASN A 168 19.08 22.21 -3.93
C ASN A 168 19.30 22.84 -2.54
N GLY A 169 18.37 23.63 -2.01
CA GLY A 169 18.45 24.24 -0.69
C GLY A 169 17.93 23.36 0.45
N TYR A 170 17.33 22.20 0.18
CA TYR A 170 16.69 21.37 1.20
C TYR A 170 17.54 20.12 1.52
N ALA A 171 18.15 20.10 2.71
CA ALA A 171 18.89 18.94 3.21
C ALA A 171 17.93 17.96 3.91
N VAL A 172 17.72 16.79 3.30
CA VAL A 172 16.89 15.73 3.88
C VAL A 172 17.61 15.08 5.06
N PRO A 173 16.96 14.93 6.23
CA PRO A 173 17.53 14.16 7.33
C PRO A 173 17.83 12.73 6.87
N TRP A 174 19.01 12.22 7.21
CA TRP A 174 19.44 10.87 6.85
C TRP A 174 18.45 9.77 7.31
N THR A 175 17.69 10.03 8.37
CA THR A 175 16.63 9.14 8.86
C THR A 175 15.46 9.02 7.91
N VAL A 176 15.00 10.11 7.29
CA VAL A 176 13.92 10.07 6.28
C VAL A 176 14.37 9.24 5.09
N LEU A 177 15.61 9.42 4.64
CA LEU A 177 16.21 8.65 3.57
C LEU A 177 16.28 7.15 3.91
N ALA A 178 16.62 6.81 5.15
CA ALA A 178 16.61 5.41 5.61
C ALA A 178 15.18 4.82 5.61
N PHE A 179 14.17 5.57 6.07
CA PHE A 179 12.76 5.13 6.04
C PHE A 179 12.21 4.96 4.62
N PHE A 180 12.79 5.65 3.62
CA PHE A 180 12.48 5.46 2.21
C PHE A 180 13.20 4.23 1.62
N LEU A 181 14.53 4.16 1.76
CA LEU A 181 15.33 3.12 1.10
C LEU A 181 15.17 1.73 1.72
N LEU A 182 15.13 1.60 3.06
CA LEU A 182 15.10 0.28 3.70
C LEU A 182 13.89 -0.55 3.24
N PRO A 183 12.65 -0.04 3.34
CA PRO A 183 11.48 -0.77 2.87
C PRO A 183 11.52 -1.10 1.37
N LEU A 184 12.11 -0.23 0.54
CA LEU A 184 12.22 -0.44 -0.91
C LEU A 184 13.21 -1.56 -1.24
N VAL A 185 14.41 -1.53 -0.63
CA VAL A 185 15.43 -2.56 -0.79
C VAL A 185 14.90 -3.92 -0.35
N PHE A 186 14.29 -3.99 0.84
CA PHE A 186 13.68 -5.23 1.32
C PHE A 186 12.54 -5.70 0.42
N ALA A 187 11.80 -4.78 -0.20
CA ALA A 187 10.72 -5.17 -1.09
C ALA A 187 11.20 -5.81 -2.40
N VAL A 188 12.34 -5.35 -2.93
CA VAL A 188 12.96 -5.96 -4.12
C VAL A 188 13.45 -7.39 -3.81
N PHE A 189 14.02 -7.64 -2.63
CA PHE A 189 14.55 -8.96 -2.28
C PHE A 189 13.51 -9.94 -1.74
N PHE A 190 12.56 -9.47 -0.93
CA PHE A 190 11.65 -10.32 -0.16
C PHE A 190 10.16 -10.07 -0.47
N GLY A 191 9.84 -9.15 -1.39
CA GLY A 191 8.47 -8.76 -1.73
C GLY A 191 7.83 -7.81 -0.73
N ARG A 192 6.50 -7.72 -0.69
CA ARG A 192 5.74 -6.70 0.07
C ARG A 192 5.67 -6.93 1.60
N VAL A 193 6.78 -7.32 2.23
CA VAL A 193 6.88 -7.62 3.68
C VAL A 193 6.60 -6.39 4.54
N PHE A 194 7.04 -5.21 4.11
CA PHE A 194 6.81 -3.95 4.84
C PHE A 194 5.32 -3.66 5.03
N CYS A 195 4.55 -3.65 3.93
CA CYS A 195 3.12 -3.36 3.96
C CYS A 195 2.33 -4.43 4.71
N ALA A 196 2.81 -5.67 4.75
CA ALA A 196 2.09 -6.79 5.36
C ALA A 196 2.30 -6.93 6.88
N SER A 197 3.40 -6.42 7.43
CA SER A 197 3.76 -6.70 8.84
C SER A 197 4.30 -5.52 9.64
N ILE A 198 4.79 -4.46 8.98
CA ILE A 198 5.47 -3.34 9.66
C ILE A 198 4.72 -2.02 9.50
N CYS A 199 4.13 -1.77 8.33
CA CYS A 199 3.40 -0.55 8.07
C CYS A 199 2.19 -0.43 9.00
N PRO A 200 2.14 0.55 9.92
CA PRO A 200 1.05 0.66 10.90
C PRO A 200 -0.30 0.84 10.19
N LEU A 201 -0.33 1.58 9.08
CA LEU A 201 -1.51 1.81 8.23
C LEU A 201 -2.12 0.50 7.71
N GLY A 202 -1.27 -0.38 7.15
CA GLY A 202 -1.71 -1.64 6.56
C GLY A 202 -2.09 -2.66 7.63
N VAL A 203 -1.28 -2.77 8.67
CA VAL A 203 -1.50 -3.73 9.76
C VAL A 203 -2.77 -3.40 10.53
N LEU A 204 -3.07 -2.12 10.77
CA LEU A 204 -4.31 -1.73 11.43
C LEU A 204 -5.54 -2.22 10.66
N GLN A 205 -5.49 -2.19 9.32
CA GLN A 205 -6.55 -2.71 8.47
C GLN A 205 -6.63 -4.24 8.48
N ASP A 206 -5.50 -4.93 8.57
CA ASP A 206 -5.49 -6.40 8.68
C ASP A 206 -6.06 -6.88 10.02
N VAL A 207 -5.84 -6.14 11.10
CA VAL A 207 -6.31 -6.51 12.44
C VAL A 207 -7.84 -6.40 12.54
N VAL A 208 -8.44 -5.42 11.87
CA VAL A 208 -9.91 -5.26 11.86
C VAL A 208 -10.62 -6.12 10.82
N LEU A 209 -9.88 -6.77 9.93
CA LEU A 209 -10.45 -7.59 8.85
C LEU A 209 -11.07 -8.88 9.42
N VAL A 210 -12.38 -9.03 9.26
CA VAL A 210 -13.12 -10.23 9.71
C VAL A 210 -13.36 -11.20 8.57
N LYS A 211 -13.91 -10.71 7.46
CA LYS A 211 -14.24 -11.56 6.31
C LYS A 211 -14.03 -10.77 5.01
N PRO A 212 -12.93 -11.03 4.28
CA PRO A 212 -12.67 -10.33 3.02
C PRO A 212 -13.71 -10.75 1.97
N ILE A 213 -14.46 -9.78 1.46
CA ILE A 213 -15.35 -9.95 0.31
C ILE A 213 -14.58 -9.55 -0.96
N PRO A 214 -14.53 -10.41 -2.00
CA PRO A 214 -13.91 -10.05 -3.27
C PRO A 214 -14.74 -8.97 -3.97
N LEU A 215 -14.06 -7.94 -4.47
CA LEU A 215 -14.68 -6.86 -5.23
C LEU A 215 -14.83 -7.27 -6.71
N PRO A 216 -15.85 -6.74 -7.42
CA PRO A 216 -15.98 -6.98 -8.86
C PRO A 216 -14.82 -6.36 -9.63
N LEU A 217 -14.35 -7.07 -10.67
CA LEU A 217 -13.15 -6.72 -11.43
C LEU A 217 -13.17 -5.31 -12.04
N TRP A 218 -14.34 -4.81 -12.46
CA TRP A 218 -14.41 -3.45 -13.02
C TRP A 218 -14.06 -2.39 -11.98
N LEU A 219 -14.53 -2.58 -10.74
CA LEU A 219 -14.40 -1.60 -9.67
C LEU A 219 -12.97 -1.59 -9.16
N GLU A 220 -12.39 -2.78 -9.05
CA GLU A 220 -10.99 -2.94 -8.70
C GLU A 220 -10.05 -2.25 -9.70
N LYS A 221 -10.31 -2.38 -11.01
CA LYS A 221 -9.51 -1.71 -12.04
C LYS A 221 -9.68 -0.19 -12.00
N ALA A 222 -10.92 0.29 -11.85
CA ALA A 222 -11.20 1.72 -11.80
C ALA A 222 -10.53 2.38 -10.57
N LEU A 223 -10.69 1.78 -9.39
CA LEU A 223 -10.08 2.31 -8.16
C LEU A 223 -8.57 2.05 -8.10
N GLY A 224 -8.07 1.04 -8.80
CA GLY A 224 -6.63 0.75 -8.88
C GLY A 224 -5.80 1.82 -9.60
N LEU A 225 -6.44 2.72 -10.35
CA LEU A 225 -5.78 3.87 -10.99
C LEU A 225 -5.57 5.04 -10.01
N ILE A 226 -6.41 5.15 -8.97
CA ILE A 226 -6.40 6.27 -8.01
C ILE A 226 -5.04 6.41 -7.30
N PRO A 227 -4.38 5.35 -6.81
CA PRO A 227 -3.06 5.47 -6.20
C PRO A 227 -2.00 6.11 -7.11
N PHE A 228 -2.05 5.85 -8.43
CA PHE A 228 -1.12 6.44 -9.39
C PHE A 228 -1.40 7.93 -9.61
N MET A 229 -2.68 8.30 -9.70
CA MET A 229 -3.09 9.72 -9.79
C MET A 229 -2.69 10.48 -8.51
N PHE A 230 -2.91 9.87 -7.35
CA PHE A 230 -2.55 10.46 -6.05
C PHE A 230 -1.03 10.57 -5.89
N LEU A 231 -0.28 9.55 -6.32
CA LEU A 231 1.18 9.58 -6.37
C LEU A 231 1.68 10.72 -7.27
N GLY A 232 1.15 10.82 -8.50
CA GLY A 232 1.51 11.88 -9.44
C GLY A 232 1.22 13.27 -8.88
N ALA A 233 0.03 13.49 -8.31
CA ALA A 233 -0.34 14.75 -7.68
C ALA A 233 0.58 15.09 -6.50
N GLY A 234 0.89 14.11 -5.64
CA GLY A 234 1.78 14.31 -4.49
C GLY A 234 3.21 14.63 -4.89
N VAL A 235 3.73 14.00 -5.95
CA VAL A 235 5.06 14.29 -6.52
C VAL A 235 5.09 15.68 -7.15
N LEU A 236 4.07 16.07 -7.92
CA LEU A 236 3.99 17.40 -8.53
C LEU A 236 3.95 18.51 -7.46
N LEU A 237 3.12 18.36 -6.43
CA LEU A 237 3.02 19.33 -5.34
C LEU A 237 4.30 19.40 -4.48
N ALA A 238 5.00 18.27 -4.31
CA ALA A 238 6.28 18.24 -3.61
C ALA A 238 7.38 18.90 -4.46
N ALA A 239 7.39 18.68 -5.77
CA ALA A 239 8.34 19.31 -6.69
C ALA A 239 8.17 20.84 -6.75
N THR A 240 6.94 21.35 -6.63
CA THR A 240 6.67 22.79 -6.54
C THR A 240 6.91 23.38 -5.15
N GLY A 241 7.32 22.56 -4.17
CA GLY A 241 7.56 23.02 -2.79
C GLY A 241 6.29 23.50 -2.08
N SER A 242 5.12 23.01 -2.49
CA SER A 242 3.83 23.46 -1.97
C SER A 242 3.46 22.72 -0.69
N ILE A 243 2.56 21.73 -0.78
CA ILE A 243 2.02 21.02 0.39
C ILE A 243 2.42 19.54 0.36
N PHE A 244 2.62 18.96 1.55
CA PHE A 244 2.82 17.53 1.74
C PHE A 244 1.48 16.80 1.72
N LEU A 245 0.93 16.64 0.51
CA LEU A 245 -0.38 16.01 0.26
C LEU A 245 -0.59 14.68 1.03
N PHE A 246 0.43 13.83 1.14
CA PHE A 246 0.28 12.54 1.80
C PHE A 246 0.14 12.67 3.32
N CYS A 247 0.90 13.57 3.94
CA CYS A 247 0.84 13.79 5.38
C CYS A 247 -0.42 14.53 5.82
N GLU A 248 -0.94 15.42 4.97
CA GLU A 248 -2.15 16.20 5.22
C GLU A 248 -3.43 15.34 5.12
N TYR A 249 -3.50 14.48 4.09
CA TYR A 249 -4.69 13.68 3.76
C TYR A 249 -4.60 12.21 4.24
N ASP A 250 -3.64 11.87 5.11
CA ASP A 250 -3.62 10.55 5.76
C ASP A 250 -4.50 10.53 7.02
N PRO A 251 -5.69 9.88 6.96
CA PRO A 251 -6.62 9.90 8.08
C PRO A 251 -6.17 9.02 9.24
N PHE A 252 -5.28 8.04 9.00
CA PHE A 252 -4.80 7.12 10.04
C PHE A 252 -3.73 7.76 10.90
N ILE A 253 -2.90 8.65 10.35
CA ILE A 253 -1.95 9.46 11.15
C ILE A 253 -2.72 10.32 12.15
N SER A 254 -3.83 10.93 11.73
CA SER A 254 -4.72 11.69 12.61
C SER A 254 -5.29 10.82 13.74
N LEU A 255 -5.65 9.56 13.44
CA LEU A 255 -6.12 8.58 14.42
C LEU A 255 -5.03 8.21 15.44
N TYR A 256 -3.80 7.92 14.99
CA TYR A 256 -2.68 7.59 15.88
C TYR A 256 -2.27 8.76 16.78
N ARG A 257 -2.34 9.97 16.25
CA ARG A 257 -2.06 11.20 17.02
C ARG A 257 -3.16 11.55 18.00
N ARG A 258 -4.38 11.00 17.85
CA ARG A 258 -5.60 11.45 18.55
C ARG A 258 -5.78 12.97 18.45
N SER A 259 -5.30 13.55 17.36
CA SER A 259 -5.32 14.99 17.09
C SER A 259 -5.45 15.17 15.58
N GLY A 260 -6.63 15.57 15.14
CA GLY A 260 -6.95 15.82 13.74
C GLY A 260 -8.30 16.52 13.65
N SER A 261 -8.59 17.13 12.50
CA SER A 261 -9.92 17.70 12.25
C SER A 261 -10.98 16.59 12.34
N TYR A 262 -12.18 16.95 12.78
CA TYR A 262 -13.30 16.00 12.91
C TYR A 262 -13.53 15.23 11.60
N ASN A 263 -13.42 15.92 10.45
CA ASN A 263 -13.58 15.33 9.13
C ASN A 263 -12.52 14.26 8.82
N MET A 264 -11.24 14.50 9.16
CA MET A 264 -10.16 13.52 8.92
C MET A 264 -10.31 12.28 9.81
N LEU A 265 -10.70 12.47 11.07
CA LEU A 265 -10.96 11.36 11.98
C LEU A 265 -12.15 10.51 11.53
N MET A 266 -13.23 11.14 11.08
CA MET A 266 -14.39 10.45 10.52
C MET A 266 -14.03 9.68 9.26
N LEU A 267 -13.23 10.27 8.37
CA LEU A 267 -12.76 9.60 7.16
C LEU A 267 -11.91 8.37 7.48
N GLY A 268 -11.02 8.47 8.48
CA GLY A 268 -10.24 7.32 8.98
C GLY A 268 -11.10 6.21 9.56
N LEU A 269 -12.12 6.58 10.34
CA LEU A 269 -13.08 5.62 10.88
C LEU A 269 -13.86 4.92 9.77
N ILE A 270 -14.31 5.64 8.74
CA ILE A 270 -15.01 5.07 7.58
C ILE A 270 -14.11 4.07 6.86
N PHE A 271 -12.84 4.42 6.60
CA PHE A 271 -11.90 3.49 5.97
C PHE A 271 -11.61 2.26 6.84
N LEU A 272 -11.57 2.42 8.17
CA LEU A 272 -11.39 1.31 9.10
C LEU A 272 -12.60 0.37 9.10
N LEU A 273 -13.82 0.92 9.11
CA LEU A 273 -15.07 0.17 9.01
C LEU A 273 -15.19 -0.55 7.66
N ALA A 274 -14.83 0.12 6.57
CA ALA A 274 -14.72 -0.50 5.25
C ALA A 274 -13.74 -1.68 5.26
N GLY A 275 -12.64 -1.54 6.01
CA GLY A 275 -11.60 -2.56 6.20
C GLY A 275 -12.06 -3.86 6.85
N VAL A 276 -13.21 -3.85 7.56
CA VAL A 276 -13.80 -5.05 8.16
C VAL A 276 -14.27 -6.03 7.08
N ILE A 277 -14.74 -5.50 5.95
CA ILE A 277 -15.38 -6.23 4.86
C ILE A 277 -14.45 -6.31 3.65
N ILE A 278 -13.78 -5.21 3.32
CA ILE A 278 -12.87 -5.10 2.19
C ILE A 278 -11.44 -5.27 2.71
N GLY A 279 -10.69 -6.22 2.17
CA GLY A 279 -9.28 -6.36 2.52
C GLY A 279 -8.48 -5.12 2.13
N ARG A 280 -7.91 -4.41 3.11
CA ARG A 280 -6.96 -3.29 2.95
C ARG A 280 -7.43 -2.19 1.99
N PRO A 281 -8.57 -1.51 2.24
CA PRO A 281 -9.14 -0.56 1.30
C PRO A 281 -8.24 0.66 1.08
N TYR A 282 -7.56 1.14 2.13
CA TYR A 282 -6.67 2.31 1.99
C TYR A 282 -5.39 1.96 1.25
N CYS A 283 -4.74 0.86 1.63
CA CYS A 283 -3.49 0.46 0.99
C CYS A 283 -3.67 0.09 -0.49
N ARG A 284 -4.86 -0.35 -0.89
CA ARG A 284 -5.17 -0.74 -2.28
C ARG A 284 -5.61 0.43 -3.16
N PHE A 285 -6.34 1.40 -2.61
CA PHE A 285 -7.01 2.43 -3.41
C PHE A 285 -6.49 3.86 -3.20
N LEU A 286 -5.81 4.15 -2.07
CA LEU A 286 -5.30 5.49 -1.77
C LEU A 286 -3.78 5.54 -1.59
N CYS A 287 -3.18 4.50 -1.03
CA CYS A 287 -1.76 4.54 -0.65
C CYS A 287 -0.84 4.55 -1.89
N PRO A 288 -0.04 5.62 -2.11
CA PRO A 288 0.84 5.73 -3.28
C PRO A 288 2.00 4.72 -3.19
N TYR A 289 2.44 4.38 -1.97
CA TYR A 289 3.48 3.40 -1.73
C TYR A 289 3.05 1.97 -2.15
N GLY A 290 1.75 1.68 -2.11
CA GLY A 290 1.21 0.44 -2.64
C GLY A 290 1.35 0.33 -4.16
N ALA A 291 1.22 1.45 -4.88
CA ALA A 291 1.40 1.51 -6.32
C ALA A 291 2.86 1.25 -6.72
N LEU A 292 3.82 1.84 -5.99
CA LEU A 292 5.26 1.64 -6.21
C LEU A 292 5.70 0.18 -6.05
N LEU A 293 5.11 -0.53 -5.09
CA LEU A 293 5.46 -1.92 -4.77
C LEU A 293 4.64 -2.97 -5.54
N ASN A 294 3.76 -2.54 -6.46
CA ASN A 294 2.96 -3.45 -7.28
C ASN A 294 3.52 -3.62 -8.70
N ILE A 295 4.77 -3.19 -8.92
CA ILE A 295 5.56 -3.42 -10.13
C ILE A 295 6.27 -4.77 -10.06
#